data_AF-A0A2M8PQX9-F1
#
_entry.id   AF-A0A2M8PQX9-F1
#
_cell.length_a   1.000
_cell.length_b   1.000
_cell.length_c   1.000
_cell.angle_alpha   90.00
_cell.angle_beta   90.00
_cell.angle_gamma   90.00
#
_symmetry.space_group_name_H-M   'P 1'
#
loop_
_entity.id
_entity.type
_entity.pdbx_description
1 polymer ?
#
loop_
_entity_poly.entity_id
_entity_poly.type
_entity_poly.pdbx_seq_one_letter_code
_entity_poly.pdbx_strand_id
1 'polypeptide(L)'
;MFQYRAIVSFGQMQPDKNLSRAERIQMNVPAQQQENYCVAHCPSCGQVAKFIYSGEQHWPEEVARAAGIAPIVTLWLCSNCGTTISEHDLEL
;
A
#
# COMPACT_ATOMS: atom_id res chain seq x y z
N MET A 1 -48.80 1.31 39.49
CA MET A 1 -49.41 0.24 38.67
C MET A 1 -48.37 -0.84 38.45
N PHE A 2 -48.74 -2.07 38.76
CA PHE A 2 -47.86 -3.24 38.81
C PHE A 2 -47.43 -3.74 37.42
N GLN A 3 -46.33 -4.50 37.43
CA GLN A 3 -45.72 -5.27 36.35
C GLN A 3 -46.76 -6.16 35.60
N TYR A 4 -46.49 -6.72 34.41
CA TYR A 4 -45.81 -8.01 34.21
C TYR A 4 -45.66 -8.33 32.70
N ARG A 5 -44.82 -9.32 32.43
CA ARG A 5 -44.08 -9.66 31.20
C ARG A 5 -44.84 -10.59 30.22
N ALA A 6 -44.25 -10.68 29.02
CA ALA A 6 -44.16 -11.85 28.12
C ALA A 6 -45.47 -12.21 27.35
N ILE A 7 -45.50 -12.89 26.20
CA ILE A 7 -44.78 -14.11 25.79
C ILE A 7 -44.70 -14.18 24.24
N VAL A 8 -43.61 -14.80 23.78
CA VAL A 8 -43.16 -15.27 22.44
C VAL A 8 -44.17 -16.09 21.60
N SER A 9 -43.94 -16.12 20.26
CA SER A 9 -43.90 -17.31 19.34
C SER A 9 -44.41 -16.95 17.93
N PHE A 10 -44.04 -17.53 16.78
CA PHE A 10 -42.91 -18.31 16.24
C PHE A 10 -43.26 -18.56 14.74
N GLY A 11 -42.28 -18.45 13.82
CA GLY A 11 -42.27 -19.09 12.48
C GLY A 11 -43.16 -18.51 11.36
N GLN A 12 -42.84 -18.60 10.06
CA GLN A 12 -41.67 -19.10 9.30
C GLN A 12 -41.92 -18.83 7.79
N MET A 13 -40.85 -18.57 6.99
CA MET A 13 -40.70 -18.83 5.52
C MET A 13 -41.66 -18.12 4.52
N GLN A 14 -41.31 -17.64 3.32
CA GLN A 14 -40.12 -17.47 2.46
C GLN A 14 -40.65 -16.70 1.18
N PRO A 15 -39.94 -16.57 0.03
CA PRO A 15 -38.86 -15.66 -0.30
C PRO A 15 -39.20 -14.72 -1.50
N ASP A 16 -38.22 -13.89 -1.88
CA ASP A 16 -38.06 -13.21 -3.18
C ASP A 16 -39.08 -12.16 -3.60
N LYS A 17 -38.64 -10.89 -3.56
CA LYS A 17 -38.31 -10.09 -4.76
C LYS A 17 -38.14 -8.61 -4.39
N ASN A 18 -37.17 -8.01 -5.07
CA ASN A 18 -36.89 -6.56 -5.19
C ASN A 18 -35.85 -6.00 -4.22
N LEU A 19 -34.60 -6.22 -4.65
CA LEU A 19 -33.46 -5.34 -4.39
C LEU A 19 -33.89 -3.88 -4.36
N SER A 20 -33.63 -3.23 -3.23
CA SER A 20 -33.71 -1.79 -3.08
C SER A 20 -32.31 -1.20 -3.10
N ARG A 21 -32.13 -0.31 -4.08
CA ARG A 21 -31.13 0.75 -4.27
C ARG A 21 -30.59 1.34 -2.95
N ALA A 22 -29.66 0.62 -2.32
CA ALA A 22 -28.89 1.11 -1.19
C ALA A 22 -27.41 0.84 -1.50
N GLU A 23 -26.91 1.73 -2.35
CA GLU A 23 -25.51 1.97 -2.61
C GLU A 23 -24.72 2.04 -1.28
N ARG A 24 -23.88 1.03 -1.03
CA ARG A 24 -22.67 1.21 -0.24
C ARG A 24 -21.52 0.66 -1.05
N ILE A 25 -20.86 1.59 -1.70
CA ILE A 25 -19.57 1.48 -2.37
C ILE A 25 -18.68 0.54 -1.56
N GLN A 26 -18.59 -0.72 -1.98
CA GLN A 26 -17.53 -1.60 -1.56
C GLN A 26 -16.28 -1.07 -2.24
N MET A 27 -15.33 -0.70 -1.38
CA MET A 27 -14.01 -0.19 -1.71
C MET A 27 -13.37 -1.08 -2.76
N ASN A 28 -13.30 -0.58 -3.99
CA ASN A 28 -12.45 -1.15 -5.02
C ASN A 28 -11.02 -0.71 -4.68
N VAL A 29 -10.42 -1.36 -3.68
CA VAL A 29 -8.98 -1.26 -3.44
C VAL A 29 -8.33 -2.11 -4.53
N PRO A 30 -7.60 -1.53 -5.51
CA PRO A 30 -6.86 -2.34 -6.46
C PRO A 30 -5.71 -3.01 -5.71
N ALA A 31 -5.97 -4.20 -5.16
CA ALA A 31 -5.02 -4.96 -4.37
C ALA A 31 -4.04 -5.71 -5.27
N GLN A 32 -3.23 -4.97 -6.04
CA GLN A 32 -1.93 -5.44 -6.56
C GLN A 32 -0.95 -4.25 -6.70
N GLN A 33 -0.87 -3.39 -5.69
CA GLN A 33 0.38 -2.65 -5.46
C GLN A 33 1.34 -3.66 -4.86
N GLN A 34 2.14 -4.29 -5.71
CA GLN A 34 3.23 -5.15 -5.30
C GLN A 34 4.13 -4.30 -4.41
N GLU A 35 4.10 -4.58 -3.10
CA GLU A 35 4.88 -3.87 -2.10
C GLU A 35 6.35 -4.24 -2.31
N ASN A 36 6.96 -3.67 -3.35
CA ASN A 36 8.39 -3.75 -3.56
C ASN A 36 9.00 -2.90 -2.46
N TYR A 37 9.42 -3.59 -1.40
CA TYR A 37 10.22 -3.02 -0.34
C TYR A 37 11.43 -3.90 -0.05
N CYS A 38 12.53 -3.26 0.30
CA CYS A 38 13.71 -3.91 0.84
C CYS A 38 14.01 -3.38 2.24
N VAL A 39 14.88 -4.07 2.98
CA VAL A 39 15.31 -3.67 4.32
C VAL A 39 16.80 -3.49 4.28
N ALA A 40 17.26 -2.28 4.61
CA ALA A 40 18.68 -1.92 4.60
C ALA A 40 18.97 -0.84 5.64
N HIS A 41 20.25 -0.60 5.91
CA HIS A 41 20.67 0.56 6.70
C HIS A 41 20.52 1.84 5.90
N CYS A 42 19.82 2.82 6.46
CA CYS A 42 19.70 4.11 5.81
C CYS A 42 20.96 4.95 6.03
N PRO A 43 21.66 5.41 4.99
CA PRO A 43 22.87 6.22 5.14
C PRO A 43 22.60 7.60 5.77
N SER A 44 21.35 8.09 5.72
CA SER A 44 21.00 9.38 6.32
C SER A 44 20.62 9.30 7.80
N CYS A 45 19.81 8.32 8.21
CA CYS A 45 19.37 8.22 9.62
C CYS A 45 20.14 7.15 10.41
N GLY A 46 20.96 6.33 9.77
CA GLY A 46 21.75 5.25 10.37
C GLY A 46 20.92 4.04 10.83
N GLN A 47 19.59 4.13 10.80
CA GLN A 47 18.70 3.06 11.25
C GLN A 47 18.44 2.04 10.13
N VAL A 48 18.22 0.78 10.53
CA VAL A 48 17.65 -0.22 9.65
C VAL A 48 16.19 0.13 9.41
N ALA A 49 15.81 0.37 8.17
CA ALA A 49 14.46 0.78 7.81
C ALA A 49 13.97 0.04 6.57
N LYS A 50 12.65 0.09 6.37
CA LYS A 50 12.05 -0.35 5.12
C LYS A 50 12.25 0.73 4.08
N PHE A 51 12.69 0.32 2.91
CA PHE A 51 12.84 1.15 1.74
C PHE A 51 11.73 0.81 0.76
N ILE A 52 10.84 1.77 0.53
CA ILE A 52 9.67 1.61 -0.32
C ILE A 52 10.04 2.11 -1.72
N TYR A 53 9.73 1.34 -2.75
CA TYR A 53 9.93 1.81 -4.13
C TYR A 53 9.25 3.16 -4.35
N SER A 54 10.02 4.16 -4.77
CA SER A 54 9.56 5.53 -4.96
C SER A 54 9.40 5.91 -6.44
N GLY A 55 10.01 5.15 -7.35
CA GLY A 55 10.01 5.44 -8.79
C GLY A 55 11.34 5.14 -9.45
N GLU A 56 11.47 5.60 -10.70
CA GLU A 56 12.68 5.48 -11.51
C GLU A 56 13.11 6.86 -12.03
N GLN A 57 14.41 7.07 -12.13
CA GLN A 57 14.98 8.20 -12.87
C GLN A 57 15.52 7.71 -14.20
N HIS A 58 15.10 8.37 -15.27
CA HIS A 58 15.57 8.10 -16.62
C HIS A 58 16.56 9.18 -17.05
N TRP A 59 17.77 8.76 -17.33
CA TRP A 59 18.84 9.60 -17.84
C TRP A 59 19.08 9.28 -19.32
N PRO A 60 19.28 10.30 -20.17
CA PRO A 60 19.78 10.08 -21.53
C PRO A 60 21.09 9.29 -21.50
N GLU A 61 21.29 8.38 -22.47
CA GLU A 61 22.46 7.48 -22.48
C GLU A 61 23.80 8.22 -22.41
N GLU A 62 23.90 9.38 -23.06
CA GLU A 62 25.12 10.18 -23.03
C GLU A 62 25.46 10.69 -21.62
N VAL A 63 24.45 11.08 -20.85
CA VAL A 63 24.59 11.57 -19.47
C VAL A 63 24.90 10.40 -18.55
N ALA A 64 24.16 9.30 -18.68
CA ALA A 64 24.36 8.10 -17.87
C ALA A 64 25.79 7.55 -18.02
N ARG A 65 26.27 7.46 -19.26
CA ARG A 65 27.64 7.04 -19.57
C ARG A 65 28.69 8.02 -19.04
N ALA A 66 28.48 9.32 -19.18
CA ALA A 66 29.42 10.32 -18.67
C ALA A 66 29.51 10.31 -17.14
N ALA A 67 28.39 10.01 -16.45
CA ALA A 67 28.33 9.88 -15.00
C ALA A 67 28.69 8.48 -14.48
N GLY A 68 28.86 7.48 -15.36
CA GLY A 68 29.15 6.10 -14.98
C GLY A 68 27.99 5.38 -14.29
N ILE A 69 26.74 5.80 -14.54
CA ILE A 69 25.53 5.22 -13.96
C ILE A 69 24.68 4.52 -15.02
N ALA A 70 23.71 3.72 -14.57
CA ALA A 70 22.71 3.15 -15.46
C ALA A 70 21.76 4.24 -16.00
N PRO A 71 21.27 4.12 -17.26
CA PRO A 71 20.28 5.05 -17.81
C PRO A 71 18.94 5.05 -17.06
N ILE A 72 18.64 3.97 -16.33
CA ILE A 72 17.46 3.89 -15.46
C ILE A 72 17.97 3.59 -14.05
N VAL A 73 17.63 4.45 -13.11
CA VAL A 73 18.02 4.32 -11.70
C VAL A 73 16.76 4.21 -10.85
N THR A 74 16.60 3.05 -10.22
CA THR A 74 15.51 2.79 -9.26
C THR A 74 15.74 3.62 -8.00
N LEU A 75 14.70 4.33 -7.55
CA LEU A 75 14.69 5.13 -6.34
C LEU A 75 13.87 4.46 -5.23
N TRP A 76 14.40 4.56 -4.02
CA TRP A 76 13.83 3.96 -2.82
C TRP A 76 13.70 5.01 -1.72
N LEU A 77 12.56 5.03 -1.04
CA LEU A 77 12.26 5.96 0.04
C LEU A 77 12.37 5.27 1.39
N CYS A 78 13.20 5.79 2.28
CA CYS A 78 13.28 5.34 3.67
C CYS A 78 11.98 5.64 4.41
N SER A 79 11.34 4.62 4.97
CA SER A 79 10.09 4.76 5.71
C SER A 79 10.22 5.54 7.03
N ASN A 80 11.45 5.78 7.50
CA ASN A 80 11.71 6.43 8.79
C ASN A 80 11.96 7.93 8.64
N CYS A 81 12.90 8.33 7.77
CA CYS A 81 13.30 9.72 7.61
C CYS A 81 12.88 10.35 6.27
N GLY A 82 12.28 9.57 5.37
CA GLY A 82 11.87 10.05 4.04
C GLY A 82 13.04 10.37 3.10
N THR A 83 14.26 9.91 3.42
CA THR A 83 15.39 10.02 2.48
C THR A 83 15.14 9.13 1.28
N THR A 84 15.30 9.69 0.09
CA THR A 84 15.37 8.92 -1.16
C THR A 84 16.81 8.50 -1.43
N ILE A 85 17.02 7.21 -1.70
CA ILE A 85 18.31 6.66 -2.12
C ILE A 85 18.14 5.91 -3.45
N SER A 86 19.24 5.73 -4.17
CA SER A 86 19.23 4.88 -5.35
C SER A 86 19.43 3.42 -4.97
N GLU A 87 19.06 2.49 -5.86
CA GLU A 87 19.35 1.06 -5.66
C GLU A 87 20.84 0.76 -5.49
N HIS A 88 21.73 1.59 -6.04
CA HIS A 88 23.17 1.43 -5.87
C HIS A 88 23.64 1.71 -4.43
N ASP A 89 22.90 2.54 -3.69
CA ASP A 89 23.21 2.90 -2.30
C ASP A 89 22.62 1.89 -1.30
N LEU A 90 21.80 0.95 -1.76
CA LEU A 90 21.32 -0.17 -0.95
C LEU A 90 22.44 -1.22 -0.88
N GLU A 91 23.28 -1.15 0.16
CA GLU A 91 24.20 -2.23 0.51
C GLU A 91 23.38 -3.45 0.98
N LEU A 92 23.00 -4.33 0.04
CA LEU A 92 22.36 -5.62 0.28
C LEU A 92 23.39 -6.76 0.38
#